data_AF-A0A453J219-F1
#
_entry.id   AF-A0A453J219-F1
#
_cell.length_a   1.000
_cell.length_b   1.000
_cell.length_c   1.000
_cell.angle_alpha   90.00
_cell.angle_beta   90.00
_cell.angle_gamma   90.00
#
_symmetry.space_group_name_H-M   'P 1'
#
loop_
_entity.id
_entity.type
_entity.pdbx_description
1 polymer ?
#
loop_
_entity_poly.entity_id
_entity_poly.type
_entity_poly.pdbx_seq_one_letter_code
_entity_poly.pdbx_strand_id
1 'polypeptide(L)'
;MIHSSSSRPFQIGDMFGSQNENSDDTETVIDKEDNVFVMSNRKTKYPTLQLDLRLIKDLVVIIVSATAGGIIFSCLGQPVIVGYLLAGSLIGPGGLNLINEMVQVETFAQFGVVFLLFALGLEFSLPKLRVVGPVAVLGGVLQIALFMFLCGLTAALCGAKLSEGVFVGTFLSMSSTAVVSKFLVEKGSTNALHGQVTIGTLILQDCAVGLLFALIPVLGGSSGIFGGMMSMGRLLLVLSIFITVAYMMTWSFIPRFLKLMIQLSSQTNELYQLAAVAFCLLLAWCSDYLGLSLELGSFLAGVMISTTDFAHHTLEQVEAIRNLFAALFLASIGMLIHFKFLWNHVDILLAAVILVIIVKSIVITAVIKSFGYSIRTAFIVGLSLAQIGEFAFVLLSRASHHHLIGGKMYLLLLGTTALSLVTTPLIFKLIPVVTQLGILMRWFPSESGVQNESSHNRGWSDQAWFASS
;
A
#
# COMPACT_ATOMS: atom_id res chain seq x y z
N MET A 1 -45.94 -28.44 -54.96
CA MET A 1 -46.80 -27.24 -55.20
C MET A 1 -46.31 -26.18 -54.21
N ILE A 2 -45.30 -25.39 -54.56
CA ILE A 2 -45.34 -24.13 -55.33
C ILE A 2 -46.01 -22.97 -54.55
N HIS A 3 -45.13 -22.02 -54.15
CA HIS A 3 -45.30 -20.58 -53.85
C HIS A 3 -46.24 -20.15 -52.69
N SER A 4 -45.94 -19.10 -51.90
CA SER A 4 -45.17 -17.90 -52.20
C SER A 4 -44.38 -17.35 -51.00
N SER A 5 -43.09 -17.09 -51.22
CA SER A 5 -42.29 -16.10 -50.49
C SER A 5 -42.82 -14.70 -50.77
N SER A 6 -43.47 -14.05 -49.81
CA SER A 6 -43.72 -12.60 -49.87
C SER A 6 -42.57 -11.87 -49.16
N SER A 7 -41.49 -11.62 -49.90
CA SER A 7 -40.53 -10.59 -49.55
C SER A 7 -41.22 -9.22 -49.67
N ARG A 8 -41.64 -8.63 -48.55
CA ARG A 8 -42.08 -7.23 -48.54
C ARG A 8 -40.84 -6.33 -48.66
N PRO A 9 -40.78 -5.40 -49.62
CA PRO A 9 -39.72 -4.41 -49.65
C PRO A 9 -39.89 -3.47 -48.45
N PHE A 10 -38.77 -3.10 -47.83
CA PHE A 10 -38.73 -2.17 -46.70
C PHE A 10 -39.46 -0.87 -47.06
N GLN A 11 -40.61 -0.61 -46.43
CA GLN A 11 -41.32 0.66 -46.52
C GLN A 11 -41.15 1.42 -45.20
N ILE A 12 -40.58 2.63 -45.29
CA ILE A 12 -40.34 3.56 -44.16
C ILE A 12 -41.65 4.04 -43.49
N GLY A 13 -42.82 3.71 -44.06
CA GLY A 13 -44.13 4.06 -43.52
C GLY A 13 -44.56 3.30 -42.26
N ASP A 14 -43.96 2.13 -41.97
CA ASP A 14 -44.31 1.35 -40.76
C ASP A 14 -43.70 1.92 -39.46
N MET A 15 -42.90 3.00 -39.52
CA MET A 15 -42.40 3.67 -38.30
C MET A 15 -43.47 4.48 -37.54
N PHE A 16 -44.63 4.76 -38.15
CA PHE A 16 -45.68 5.59 -37.55
C PHE A 16 -47.09 4.97 -37.65
N GLY A 17 -47.18 3.65 -37.54
CA GLY A 17 -48.44 2.93 -37.36
C GLY A 17 -48.72 2.66 -35.89
N SER A 18 -49.80 3.25 -35.35
CA SER A 18 -50.40 2.87 -34.07
C SER A 18 -50.73 1.38 -34.07
N GLN A 19 -49.92 0.54 -33.41
CA GLN A 19 -50.23 -0.88 -33.21
C GLN A 19 -50.47 -1.18 -31.73
N ASN A 20 -51.61 -1.84 -31.51
CA ASN A 20 -52.18 -2.23 -30.24
C ASN A 20 -51.17 -2.94 -29.32
N GLU A 21 -51.16 -2.52 -28.05
CA GLU A 21 -50.67 -3.30 -26.93
C GLU A 21 -51.55 -4.57 -26.81
N ASN A 22 -51.02 -5.75 -27.19
CA ASN A 22 -51.34 -7.09 -26.63
C ASN A 22 -50.97 -8.24 -27.59
N SER A 23 -49.70 -8.40 -27.94
CA SER A 23 -49.18 -9.71 -28.35
C SER A 23 -47.82 -9.94 -27.72
N ASP A 24 -47.76 -10.94 -26.82
CA ASP A 24 -46.55 -11.47 -26.17
C ASP A 24 -45.73 -12.32 -27.18
N ASP A 25 -45.51 -11.80 -28.39
CA ASP A 25 -44.67 -12.45 -29.39
C ASP A 25 -43.24 -11.98 -29.19
N THR A 26 -42.42 -12.79 -28.51
CA THR A 26 -40.98 -12.58 -28.44
C THR A 26 -40.40 -12.76 -29.84
N GLU A 27 -40.00 -11.67 -30.50
CA GLU A 27 -39.29 -11.73 -31.78
C GLU A 27 -37.99 -12.54 -31.63
N THR A 28 -37.96 -13.73 -32.23
CA THR A 28 -36.77 -14.58 -32.29
C THR A 28 -36.05 -14.37 -33.61
N VAL A 29 -34.76 -14.05 -33.57
CA VAL A 29 -33.91 -14.01 -34.77
C VAL A 29 -33.25 -15.37 -34.92
N ILE A 30 -33.35 -15.94 -36.12
CA ILE A 30 -32.71 -17.21 -36.48
C ILE A 30 -31.54 -16.89 -37.40
N ASP A 31 -30.33 -17.28 -37.00
CA ASP A 31 -29.13 -17.14 -37.83
C ASP A 31 -29.07 -18.25 -38.90
N LYS A 32 -28.16 -18.13 -39.87
CA LYS A 32 -27.92 -19.06 -40.98
C LYS A 32 -27.56 -20.48 -40.54
N GLU A 33 -27.18 -20.66 -39.28
CA GLU A 33 -26.91 -21.95 -38.62
C GLU A 33 -28.10 -22.45 -37.77
N ASP A 34 -29.31 -21.92 -37.95
CA ASP A 34 -30.54 -22.26 -37.22
C ASP A 34 -30.50 -22.00 -35.69
N ASN A 35 -29.60 -21.14 -35.24
CA ASN A 35 -29.53 -20.71 -33.84
C ASN A 35 -30.64 -19.69 -33.54
N VAL A 36 -31.49 -19.99 -32.55
CA VAL A 36 -32.63 -19.16 -32.14
C VAL A 36 -32.21 -18.20 -31.02
N PHE A 37 -32.17 -16.91 -31.32
CA PHE A 37 -31.86 -15.87 -30.35
C PHE A 37 -33.14 -15.16 -29.90
N VAL A 38 -33.44 -15.20 -28.60
CA VAL A 38 -34.53 -14.44 -27.98
C VAL A 38 -34.02 -13.03 -27.68
N MET A 39 -34.61 -12.00 -28.29
CA MET A 39 -34.26 -10.62 -27.94
C MET A 39 -34.65 -10.33 -26.49
N SER A 40 -33.65 -10.16 -25.63
CA SER A 40 -33.87 -9.84 -24.21
C SER A 40 -34.53 -8.47 -24.08
N ASN A 41 -35.82 -8.48 -23.72
CA ASN A 41 -36.55 -7.44 -23.01
C ASN A 41 -36.38 -6.00 -23.54
N ARG A 42 -37.24 -5.61 -24.49
CA ARG A 42 -37.35 -4.24 -25.04
C ARG A 42 -38.11 -3.27 -24.11
N LYS A 43 -38.13 -3.46 -22.78
CA LYS A 43 -38.88 -2.58 -21.85
C LYS A 43 -38.06 -1.35 -21.42
N THR A 44 -37.72 -0.49 -22.39
CA THR A 44 -37.73 1.00 -22.24
C THR A 44 -37.17 1.64 -23.50
N LYS A 45 -37.93 2.58 -24.09
CA LYS A 45 -37.55 3.36 -25.29
C LYS A 45 -36.42 4.39 -25.04
N TYR A 46 -35.91 4.46 -23.81
CA TYR A 46 -34.87 5.38 -23.34
C TYR A 46 -33.89 4.64 -22.43
N PRO A 47 -32.61 5.03 -22.38
CA PRO A 47 -31.64 4.48 -21.44
C PRO A 47 -32.08 4.81 -20.00
N THR A 48 -32.60 3.82 -19.27
CA THR A 48 -32.89 3.97 -17.84
C THR A 48 -31.62 3.64 -17.05
N LEU A 49 -31.22 4.55 -16.15
CA LEU A 49 -30.12 4.31 -15.21
C LEU A 49 -30.53 3.20 -14.23
N GLN A 50 -29.96 2.00 -14.38
CA GLN A 50 -30.10 0.94 -13.39
C GLN A 50 -29.22 1.29 -12.18
N LEU A 51 -29.84 1.65 -11.06
CA LEU A 51 -29.14 1.99 -9.83
C LEU A 51 -28.95 0.73 -8.96
N ASP A 52 -27.72 0.41 -8.60
CA ASP A 52 -27.45 -0.60 -7.57
C ASP A 52 -27.55 0.02 -6.17
N LEU A 53 -28.77 0.04 -5.63
CA LEU A 53 -29.04 0.58 -4.29
C LEU A 53 -28.33 -0.21 -3.18
N ARG A 54 -27.95 -1.47 -3.42
CA ARG A 54 -27.24 -2.29 -2.41
C ARG A 54 -25.80 -1.81 -2.28
N LEU A 55 -25.11 -1.63 -3.40
CA LEU A 55 -23.75 -1.11 -3.42
C LEU A 55 -23.67 0.27 -2.75
N ILE A 56 -24.60 1.18 -3.07
CA ILE A 56 -24.66 2.51 -2.48
C ILE A 56 -24.84 2.42 -0.97
N LYS A 57 -25.78 1.58 -0.50
CA LYS A 57 -26.00 1.36 0.94
C LYS A 57 -24.73 0.82 1.62
N ASP A 58 -24.07 -0.17 1.03
CA ASP A 58 -22.89 -0.80 1.60
C ASP A 58 -21.73 0.21 1.70
N LEU A 59 -21.49 1.03 0.66
CA LEU A 59 -20.50 2.11 0.70
C LEU A 59 -20.81 3.15 1.78
N VAL A 60 -22.09 3.56 1.92
CA VAL A 60 -22.50 4.51 2.97
C VAL A 60 -22.24 3.93 4.36
N VAL A 61 -22.62 2.67 4.61
CA VAL A 61 -22.42 2.00 5.89
C VAL A 61 -20.92 1.93 6.24
N ILE A 62 -20.07 1.59 5.27
CA ILE A 62 -18.61 1.52 5.47
C ILE A 62 -18.01 2.90 5.77
N ILE A 63 -18.38 3.94 5.03
CA ILE A 63 -17.81 5.29 5.25
C ILE A 63 -18.26 5.86 6.60
N VAL A 64 -19.55 5.76 6.93
CA VAL A 64 -20.10 6.27 8.20
C VAL A 64 -19.45 5.55 9.38
N SER A 65 -19.30 4.24 9.28
CA SER A 65 -18.68 3.47 10.35
C SER A 65 -17.18 3.66 10.48
N ALA A 66 -16.44 3.73 9.37
CA ALA A 66 -15.03 4.10 9.38
C ALA A 66 -14.85 5.48 10.02
N THR A 67 -15.72 6.44 9.70
CA THR A 67 -15.73 7.76 10.34
C THR A 67 -15.96 7.66 11.85
N ALA A 68 -16.98 6.90 12.28
CA ALA A 68 -17.25 6.69 13.70
C ALA A 68 -16.08 6.01 14.43
N GLY A 69 -15.52 4.93 13.88
CA GLY A 69 -14.36 4.24 14.42
C GLY A 69 -13.12 5.14 14.48
N GLY A 70 -12.89 5.93 13.43
CA GLY A 70 -11.82 6.91 13.36
C GLY A 70 -11.95 8.00 14.43
N ILE A 71 -13.16 8.54 14.65
CA ILE A 71 -13.43 9.52 15.72
C ILE A 71 -13.12 8.90 17.09
N ILE A 72 -13.63 7.69 17.36
CA ILE A 72 -13.39 6.99 18.64
C ILE A 72 -11.90 6.83 18.89
N PHE A 73 -11.14 6.34 17.90
CA PHE A 73 -9.70 6.12 18.05
C PHE A 73 -8.90 7.41 18.15
N SER A 74 -9.32 8.46 17.42
CA SER A 74 -8.74 9.79 17.53
C SER A 74 -8.93 10.37 18.94
N CYS A 75 -10.13 10.23 19.53
CA CYS A 75 -10.41 10.64 20.91
C CYS A 75 -9.58 9.86 21.95
N LEU A 76 -9.24 8.61 21.67
CA LEU A 76 -8.37 7.77 22.51
C LEU A 76 -6.86 8.08 22.32
N GLY A 77 -6.51 9.00 21.42
CA GLY A 77 -5.12 9.33 21.09
C GLY A 77 -4.41 8.22 20.30
N GLN A 78 -5.16 7.36 19.61
CA GLN A 78 -4.67 6.26 18.79
C GLN A 78 -4.70 6.61 17.30
N PRO A 79 -3.91 5.93 16.45
CA PRO A 79 -3.94 6.15 15.00
C PRO A 79 -5.33 5.87 14.41
N VAL A 80 -5.83 6.80 13.60
CA VAL A 80 -7.17 6.74 12.99
C VAL A 80 -7.33 5.50 12.07
N ILE A 81 -6.23 5.06 11.45
CA ILE A 81 -6.14 3.84 10.61
C ILE A 81 -6.67 2.60 11.34
N VAL A 82 -6.37 2.47 12.64
CA VAL A 82 -6.86 1.35 13.45
C VAL A 82 -8.38 1.43 13.60
N GLY A 83 -8.93 2.64 13.78
CA GLY A 83 -10.36 2.88 13.87
C GLY A 83 -11.10 2.45 12.59
N TYR A 84 -10.54 2.74 11.41
CA TYR A 84 -11.10 2.30 10.12
C TYR A 84 -11.14 0.78 10.01
N LEU A 85 -10.04 0.11 10.36
CA LEU A 85 -9.91 -1.34 10.30
C LEU A 85 -10.86 -2.06 11.28
N LEU A 86 -10.98 -1.56 12.51
CA LEU A 86 -11.90 -2.15 13.49
C LEU A 86 -13.37 -1.89 13.16
N ALA A 87 -13.70 -0.71 12.61
CA ALA A 87 -15.04 -0.44 12.11
C ALA A 87 -15.43 -1.41 10.99
N GLY A 88 -14.50 -1.66 10.06
CA GLY A 88 -14.65 -2.69 9.03
C GLY A 88 -14.89 -4.08 9.60
N SER A 89 -14.08 -4.50 10.57
CA SER A 89 -14.22 -5.81 11.24
C SER A 89 -15.56 -5.97 11.96
N LEU A 90 -16.07 -4.89 12.55
CA LEU A 90 -17.35 -4.89 13.24
C LEU A 90 -18.53 -5.04 12.26
N ILE A 91 -18.44 -4.51 11.05
CA ILE A 91 -19.57 -4.43 10.10
C ILE A 91 -19.51 -5.52 9.05
N GLY A 92 -18.33 -6.05 8.78
CA GLY A 92 -18.11 -7.19 7.92
C GLY A 92 -18.80 -8.46 8.43
N PRO A 93 -18.71 -9.56 7.65
CA PRO A 93 -19.38 -10.82 7.94
C PRO A 93 -18.96 -11.45 9.27
N GLY A 94 -17.77 -11.12 9.78
CA GLY A 94 -17.28 -11.57 11.08
C GLY A 94 -17.89 -10.85 12.29
N GLY A 95 -18.67 -9.79 12.09
CA GLY A 95 -19.29 -8.97 13.14
C GLY A 95 -20.81 -8.89 12.97
N LEU A 96 -21.31 -7.73 12.56
CA LEU A 96 -22.72 -7.41 12.39
C LEU A 96 -23.28 -7.85 11.02
N ASN A 97 -22.42 -8.23 10.08
CA ASN A 97 -22.79 -8.71 8.74
C ASN A 97 -23.77 -7.77 8.01
N LEU A 98 -23.47 -6.46 7.99
CA LEU A 98 -24.33 -5.44 7.40
C LEU A 98 -24.13 -5.26 5.89
N ILE A 99 -23.04 -5.81 5.35
CA ILE A 99 -22.57 -5.63 3.97
C ILE A 99 -22.91 -6.87 3.15
N ASN A 100 -23.51 -6.66 1.98
CA ASN A 100 -24.01 -7.73 1.13
C ASN A 100 -23.11 -7.93 -0.09
N GLU A 101 -22.64 -6.84 -0.70
CA GLU A 101 -21.86 -6.84 -1.95
C GLU A 101 -20.35 -6.68 -1.67
N MET A 102 -19.78 -7.64 -0.94
CA MET A 102 -18.37 -7.62 -0.52
C MET A 102 -17.38 -7.42 -1.68
N VAL A 103 -17.57 -8.14 -2.79
CA VAL A 103 -16.67 -8.09 -3.95
C VAL A 103 -16.66 -6.71 -4.61
N GLN A 104 -17.84 -6.09 -4.71
CA GLN A 104 -17.97 -4.77 -5.31
C GLN A 104 -17.32 -3.71 -4.43
N VAL A 105 -17.58 -3.78 -3.11
CA VAL A 105 -16.92 -2.93 -2.11
C VAL A 105 -15.40 -3.06 -2.18
N GLU A 106 -14.88 -4.29 -2.23
CA GLU A 106 -13.44 -4.55 -2.33
C GLU A 106 -12.84 -3.98 -3.61
N THR A 107 -13.55 -4.10 -4.73
CA THR A 107 -13.15 -3.51 -6.01
C THR A 107 -13.05 -1.98 -5.93
N PHE A 108 -14.01 -1.31 -5.29
CA PHE A 108 -13.93 0.13 -5.04
C PHE A 108 -12.78 0.48 -4.08
N ALA A 109 -12.56 -0.35 -3.07
CA ALA A 109 -11.51 -0.18 -2.08
C ALA A 109 -10.10 -0.30 -2.71
N GLN A 110 -9.96 -1.02 -3.83
CA GLN A 110 -8.70 -1.14 -4.57
C GLN A 110 -8.19 0.21 -5.12
N PHE A 111 -9.09 1.15 -5.43
CA PHE A 111 -8.67 2.52 -5.76
C PHE A 111 -7.95 3.20 -4.58
N GLY A 112 -8.28 2.82 -3.34
CA GLY A 112 -7.57 3.28 -2.15
C GLY A 112 -6.11 2.89 -2.13
N VAL A 113 -5.80 1.66 -2.54
CA VAL A 113 -4.42 1.23 -2.70
C VAL A 113 -3.70 2.07 -3.76
N VAL A 114 -4.34 2.26 -4.91
CA VAL A 114 -3.79 3.00 -6.04
C VAL A 114 -3.46 4.44 -5.64
N PHE A 115 -4.38 5.16 -5.02
CA PHE A 115 -4.14 6.54 -4.60
C PHE A 115 -3.18 6.65 -3.41
N LEU A 116 -3.19 5.67 -2.50
CA LEU A 116 -2.25 5.60 -1.39
C LEU A 116 -0.81 5.42 -1.87
N LEU A 117 -0.58 4.51 -2.81
CA LEU A 117 0.74 4.27 -3.39
C LEU A 117 1.19 5.38 -4.34
N PHE A 118 0.25 6.00 -5.07
CA PHE A 118 0.54 7.20 -5.85
C PHE A 118 1.04 8.34 -4.97
N ALA A 119 0.36 8.61 -3.85
CA ALA A 119 0.80 9.62 -2.90
C ALA A 119 2.16 9.28 -2.26
N LEU A 120 2.37 8.02 -1.89
CA LEU A 120 3.68 7.56 -1.42
C LEU A 120 4.77 7.80 -2.48
N GLY A 121 4.47 7.53 -3.76
CA GLY A 121 5.35 7.83 -4.88
C GLY A 121 5.63 9.33 -5.05
N LEU A 122 4.66 10.20 -4.79
CA LEU A 122 4.84 11.67 -4.82
C LEU A 122 5.73 12.18 -3.67
N GLU A 123 5.65 11.55 -2.50
CA GLU A 123 6.47 11.89 -1.33
C GLU A 123 7.94 11.45 -1.48
N PHE A 124 8.20 10.52 -2.41
CA PHE A 124 9.54 10.06 -2.72
C PHE A 124 10.44 11.21 -3.18
N SER A 125 11.65 11.28 -2.64
CA SER A 125 12.60 12.33 -3.00
C SER A 125 14.02 11.81 -2.98
N LEU A 126 14.59 11.63 -4.17
CA LEU A 126 16.01 11.27 -4.36
C LEU A 126 16.97 12.24 -3.63
N PRO A 127 16.74 13.57 -3.66
CA PRO A 127 17.55 14.50 -2.87
C PRO A 127 17.51 14.21 -1.37
N LYS A 128 16.30 13.98 -0.79
CA LYS A 128 16.16 13.66 0.63
C LYS A 128 16.93 12.40 0.98
N LEU A 129 16.87 11.36 0.14
CA LEU A 129 17.58 10.10 0.38
C LEU A 129 19.11 10.26 0.41
N ARG A 130 19.68 11.13 -0.45
CA ARG A 130 21.12 11.43 -0.45
C ARG A 130 21.58 12.15 0.83
N VAL A 131 20.70 12.97 1.41
CA VAL A 131 21.01 13.75 2.62
C VAL A 131 21.10 12.86 3.87
N VAL A 132 20.34 11.77 3.93
CA VAL A 132 20.26 10.93 5.15
C VAL A 132 21.43 9.96 5.34
N GLY A 133 22.45 10.07 4.48
CA GLY A 133 23.72 9.38 4.60
C GLY A 133 23.68 7.90 4.20
N PRO A 134 24.86 7.29 3.99
CA PRO A 134 24.97 5.90 3.56
C PRO A 134 24.39 4.92 4.56
N VAL A 135 24.32 5.27 5.85
CA VAL A 135 23.83 4.36 6.89
C VAL A 135 22.31 4.15 6.81
N ALA A 136 21.54 5.20 6.51
CA ALA A 136 20.10 5.04 6.31
C ALA A 136 19.80 4.15 5.09
N VAL A 137 20.58 4.29 4.02
CA VAL A 137 20.40 3.52 2.78
C VAL A 137 20.91 2.10 2.92
N LEU A 138 22.21 1.91 3.19
CA LEU A 138 22.83 0.59 3.30
C LEU A 138 22.29 -0.17 4.51
N GLY A 139 22.14 0.49 5.65
CA GLY A 139 21.53 -0.10 6.83
C GLY A 139 20.07 -0.48 6.59
N GLY A 140 19.33 0.37 5.89
CA GLY A 140 17.94 0.09 5.55
C GLY A 140 17.74 -1.05 4.54
N VAL A 141 18.67 -1.25 3.59
CA VAL A 141 18.68 -2.42 2.71
C VAL A 141 19.11 -3.66 3.50
N LEU A 142 20.14 -3.53 4.33
CA LEU A 142 20.68 -4.63 5.12
C LEU A 142 19.65 -5.19 6.13
N GLN A 143 18.86 -4.35 6.79
CA GLN A 143 17.78 -4.83 7.66
C GLN A 143 16.74 -5.64 6.87
N ILE A 144 16.32 -5.19 5.67
CA ILE A 144 15.32 -5.89 4.86
C ILE A 144 15.89 -7.25 4.45
N ALA A 145 17.15 -7.27 4.01
CA ALA A 145 17.86 -8.50 3.68
C ALA A 145 17.99 -9.47 4.86
N LEU A 146 18.36 -8.97 6.05
CA LEU A 146 18.46 -9.78 7.26
C LEU A 146 17.10 -10.36 7.67
N PHE A 147 16.03 -9.59 7.57
CA PHE A 147 14.69 -10.07 7.85
C PHE A 147 14.22 -11.13 6.85
N MET A 148 14.44 -10.90 5.56
CA MET A 148 14.20 -11.91 4.51
C MET A 148 14.96 -13.20 4.79
N PHE A 149 16.23 -13.09 5.19
CA PHE A 149 17.07 -14.24 5.50
C PHE A 149 16.57 -14.99 6.76
N LEU A 150 16.31 -14.29 7.85
CA LEU A 150 15.85 -14.88 9.12
C LEU A 150 14.48 -15.56 8.96
N CYS A 151 13.53 -14.90 8.29
CA CYS A 151 12.20 -15.46 8.06
C CYS A 151 12.22 -16.57 6.99
N GLY A 152 13.05 -16.46 5.96
CA GLY A 152 13.28 -17.53 4.99
C GLY A 152 13.89 -18.77 5.62
N LEU A 153 14.89 -18.60 6.49
CA LEU A 153 15.53 -19.71 7.21
C LEU A 153 14.55 -20.38 8.17
N THR A 154 13.79 -19.60 8.95
CA THR A 154 12.77 -20.17 9.86
C THR A 154 11.67 -20.89 9.09
N ALA A 155 11.22 -20.37 7.94
CA ALA A 155 10.29 -21.09 7.07
C ALA A 155 10.86 -22.42 6.58
N ALA A 156 12.13 -22.45 6.12
CA ALA A 156 12.79 -23.67 5.68
C ALA A 156 12.93 -24.70 6.81
N LEU A 157 13.26 -24.26 8.03
CA LEU A 157 13.38 -25.13 9.21
C LEU A 157 12.02 -25.70 9.66
N CYS A 158 10.94 -24.93 9.51
CA CYS A 158 9.57 -25.34 9.85
C CYS A 158 8.86 -26.12 8.72
N GLY A 159 9.54 -26.37 7.59
CA GLY A 159 8.96 -27.08 6.44
C GLY A 159 7.96 -26.26 5.61
N ALA A 160 7.94 -24.93 5.79
CA ALA A 160 7.14 -24.02 4.98
C ALA A 160 7.87 -23.65 3.66
N LYS A 161 7.14 -23.02 2.72
CA LYS A 161 7.74 -22.59 1.45
C LYS A 161 8.73 -21.45 1.71
N LEU A 162 9.91 -21.51 1.08
CA LEU A 162 10.92 -20.46 1.19
C LEU A 162 10.38 -19.09 0.73
N SER A 163 9.55 -19.07 -0.32
CA SER A 163 8.93 -17.83 -0.83
C SER A 163 7.99 -17.17 0.17
N GLU A 164 7.25 -17.97 0.95
CA GLU A 164 6.41 -17.48 2.05
C GLU A 164 7.27 -16.86 3.15
N GLY A 165 8.35 -17.54 3.57
CA GLY A 165 9.29 -17.00 4.56
C GLY A 165 9.98 -15.71 4.14
N VAL A 166 10.44 -15.63 2.88
CA VAL A 166 11.05 -14.42 2.33
C VAL A 166 10.05 -13.26 2.32
N PHE A 167 8.80 -13.51 1.89
CA PHE A 167 7.76 -12.50 1.93
C PHE A 167 7.46 -12.02 3.36
N VAL A 168 7.31 -12.95 4.31
CA VAL A 168 7.06 -12.61 5.72
C VAL A 168 8.19 -11.77 6.28
N GLY A 169 9.45 -12.09 5.95
CA GLY A 169 10.60 -11.28 6.36
C GLY A 169 10.53 -9.85 5.82
N THR A 170 10.30 -9.72 4.52
CA THR A 170 10.09 -8.40 3.89
C THR A 170 8.96 -7.62 4.56
N PHE A 171 7.81 -8.27 4.75
CA PHE A 171 6.62 -7.69 5.37
C PHE A 171 6.91 -7.18 6.79
N LEU A 172 7.56 -7.99 7.63
CA LEU A 172 7.91 -7.63 9.01
C LEU A 172 8.98 -6.53 9.08
N SER A 173 9.84 -6.42 8.05
CA SER A 173 10.84 -5.37 7.99
C SER A 173 10.24 -3.97 7.85
N MET A 174 9.02 -3.83 7.32
CA MET A 174 8.40 -2.52 7.07
C MET A 174 7.91 -1.85 8.35
N SER A 175 8.16 -0.56 8.50
CA SER A 175 7.81 0.22 9.70
C SER A 175 6.81 1.35 9.37
N SER A 176 6.14 1.92 10.39
CA SER A 176 5.15 2.99 10.18
C SER A 176 5.81 4.36 10.13
N THR A 177 5.83 4.99 8.96
CA THR A 177 6.41 6.33 8.79
C THR A 177 5.54 7.42 9.43
N ALA A 178 4.22 7.38 9.24
CA ALA A 178 3.30 8.40 9.74
C ALA A 178 3.32 8.48 11.27
N VAL A 179 3.34 7.33 11.95
CA VAL A 179 3.32 7.30 13.43
C VAL A 179 4.68 7.73 13.99
N VAL A 180 5.78 7.21 13.46
CA VAL A 180 7.14 7.50 13.98
C VAL A 180 7.54 8.95 13.72
N SER A 181 7.24 9.50 12.54
CA SER A 181 7.53 10.90 12.22
C SER A 181 6.80 11.87 13.14
N LYS A 182 5.51 11.63 13.42
CA LYS A 182 4.74 12.42 14.37
C LYS A 182 5.38 12.44 15.76
N PHE A 183 5.81 11.29 16.28
CA PHE A 183 6.50 11.22 17.58
C PHE A 183 7.86 11.92 17.60
N LEU A 184 8.63 11.86 16.51
CA LEU A 184 9.91 12.56 16.40
C LEU A 184 9.72 14.09 16.40
N VAL A 185 8.68 14.57 15.70
CA VAL A 185 8.31 15.99 15.65
C VAL A 185 7.81 16.48 17.01
N GLU A 186 6.92 15.74 17.67
CA GLU A 186 6.39 16.08 19.00
C GLU A 186 7.50 16.17 20.07
N LYS A 187 8.53 15.33 19.97
CA LYS A 187 9.71 15.36 20.85
C LYS A 187 10.81 16.33 20.40
N GLY A 188 10.63 17.06 19.30
CA GLY A 188 11.66 17.94 18.73
C GLY A 188 12.97 17.22 18.38
N SER A 189 12.92 15.90 18.14
CA SER A 189 14.10 15.04 17.96
C SER A 189 14.41 14.73 16.49
N THR A 190 13.69 15.36 15.55
CA THR A 190 13.87 15.19 14.09
C THR A 190 15.30 15.48 13.63
N ASN A 191 15.92 16.53 14.18
CA ASN A 191 17.29 16.94 13.81
C ASN A 191 18.36 16.19 14.62
N ALA A 192 17.98 15.40 15.63
CA ALA A 192 18.93 14.58 16.36
C ALA A 192 19.42 13.43 15.47
N LEU A 193 20.63 12.96 15.74
CA LEU A 193 21.29 11.93 14.95
C LEU A 193 20.49 10.62 14.88
N HIS A 194 19.81 10.22 15.96
CA HIS A 194 18.88 9.07 15.94
C HIS A 194 17.61 9.36 15.11
N GLY A 195 17.11 10.59 15.13
CA GLY A 195 15.94 11.01 14.35
C GLY A 195 16.21 11.01 12.86
N GLN A 196 17.35 11.57 12.43
CA GLN A 196 17.77 11.56 11.03
C GLN A 196 17.93 10.13 10.49
N VAL A 197 18.65 9.26 11.22
CA VAL A 197 18.82 7.84 10.82
C VAL A 197 17.48 7.12 10.75
N THR A 198 16.59 7.35 11.72
CA THR A 198 15.24 6.76 11.73
C THR A 198 14.43 7.20 10.51
N ILE A 199 14.35 8.51 10.24
CA ILE A 199 13.60 9.07 9.10
C ILE A 199 14.18 8.58 7.77
N GLY A 200 15.50 8.55 7.62
CA GLY A 200 16.12 8.05 6.40
C GLY A 200 15.83 6.59 6.13
N THR A 201 15.84 5.78 7.20
CA THR A 201 15.50 4.36 7.13
C THR A 201 14.04 4.17 6.73
N LEU A 202 13.11 5.00 7.26
CA LEU A 202 11.70 4.99 6.88
C LEU A 202 11.49 5.35 5.41
N ILE A 203 12.12 6.44 4.93
CA ILE A 203 12.04 6.85 3.52
C ILE A 203 12.52 5.73 2.59
N LEU A 204 13.60 5.02 2.96
CA LEU A 204 14.09 3.89 2.19
C LEU A 204 13.08 2.72 2.21
N GLN A 205 12.52 2.39 3.37
CA GLN A 205 11.52 1.32 3.51
C GLN A 205 10.30 1.61 2.63
N ASP A 206 9.76 2.84 2.68
CA ASP A 206 8.63 3.26 1.86
C ASP A 206 8.95 3.15 0.35
N CYS A 207 10.15 3.55 -0.07
CA CYS A 207 10.60 3.34 -1.45
C CYS A 207 10.69 1.83 -1.80
N ALA A 208 11.15 1.00 -0.89
CA ALA A 208 11.25 -0.44 -1.10
C ALA A 208 9.87 -1.09 -1.25
N VAL A 209 8.82 -0.58 -0.59
CA VAL A 209 7.45 -1.10 -0.71
C VAL A 209 6.99 -1.15 -2.18
N GLY A 210 7.21 -0.08 -2.94
CA GLY A 210 6.86 -0.03 -4.37
C GLY A 210 7.59 -1.10 -5.20
N LEU A 211 8.89 -1.30 -4.95
CA LEU A 211 9.67 -2.35 -5.60
C LEU A 211 9.20 -3.75 -5.21
N LEU A 212 8.78 -3.94 -3.96
CA LEU A 212 8.32 -5.23 -3.47
C LEU A 212 7.01 -5.66 -4.10
N PHE A 213 6.10 -4.73 -4.41
CA PHE A 213 4.89 -5.05 -5.18
C PHE A 213 5.22 -5.68 -6.54
N ALA A 214 6.27 -5.20 -7.21
CA ALA A 214 6.74 -5.78 -8.46
C ALA A 214 7.28 -7.21 -8.29
N LEU A 215 7.80 -7.53 -7.10
CA LEU A 215 8.41 -8.82 -6.80
C LEU A 215 7.42 -9.85 -6.22
N ILE A 216 6.21 -9.46 -5.81
CA ILE A 216 5.20 -10.40 -5.31
C ILE A 216 4.81 -11.47 -6.35
N PRO A 217 4.46 -11.13 -7.61
CA PRO A 217 4.11 -12.13 -8.61
C PRO A 217 5.24 -13.14 -8.89
N VAL A 218 6.47 -12.64 -8.82
CA VAL A 218 7.70 -13.41 -8.94
C VAL A 218 7.83 -14.46 -7.83
N LEU A 219 7.55 -14.07 -6.58
CA LEU A 219 7.63 -14.96 -5.42
C LEU A 219 6.51 -16.02 -5.43
N GLY A 220 5.37 -15.72 -6.06
CA GLY A 220 4.21 -16.61 -6.16
C GLY A 220 4.27 -17.65 -7.28
N GLY A 221 5.17 -17.49 -8.27
CA GLY A 221 5.25 -18.37 -9.43
C GLY A 221 5.75 -19.79 -9.09
N SER A 222 4.85 -20.77 -9.02
CA SER A 222 5.19 -22.19 -8.85
C SER A 222 5.27 -22.94 -10.18
N SER A 223 6.34 -22.69 -10.94
CA SER A 223 6.75 -23.59 -12.02
C SER A 223 8.16 -24.08 -11.69
N GLY A 224 8.44 -25.37 -11.88
CA GLY A 224 9.70 -26.00 -11.48
C GLY A 224 10.94 -25.21 -11.92
N ILE A 225 12.10 -25.46 -11.30
CA ILE A 225 13.33 -24.63 -11.36
C ILE A 225 13.60 -23.98 -12.73
N PHE A 226 13.48 -24.73 -13.83
CA PHE A 226 13.72 -24.24 -15.19
C PHE A 226 12.59 -23.32 -15.73
N GLY A 227 11.33 -23.68 -15.51
CA GLY A 227 10.17 -22.87 -15.90
C GLY A 227 10.04 -21.61 -15.05
N GLY A 228 10.32 -21.73 -13.74
CA GLY A 228 10.33 -20.63 -12.79
C GLY A 228 11.41 -19.60 -13.12
N MET A 229 12.62 -20.05 -13.50
CA MET A 229 13.70 -19.15 -13.91
C MET A 229 13.38 -18.39 -15.20
N MET A 230 12.71 -19.03 -16.17
CA MET A 230 12.29 -18.38 -17.42
C MET A 230 11.14 -17.39 -17.20
N SER A 231 10.13 -17.74 -16.39
CA SER A 231 9.04 -16.82 -16.04
C SER A 231 9.53 -15.64 -15.21
N MET A 232 10.43 -15.88 -14.27
CA MET A 232 11.11 -14.86 -13.47
C MET A 232 11.93 -13.92 -14.35
N GLY A 233 12.75 -14.47 -15.25
CA GLY A 233 13.54 -13.67 -16.19
C GLY A 233 12.68 -12.80 -17.09
N ARG A 234 11.55 -13.33 -17.59
CA ARG A 234 10.58 -12.55 -18.37
C ARG A 234 9.97 -11.41 -17.56
N LEU A 235 9.56 -11.68 -16.32
CA LEU A 235 8.89 -10.68 -15.48
C LEU A 235 9.86 -9.57 -15.07
N LEU A 236 11.12 -9.92 -14.72
CA LEU A 236 12.19 -8.95 -14.47
C LEU A 236 12.53 -8.12 -15.71
N LEU A 237 12.53 -8.72 -16.90
CA LEU A 237 12.77 -8.00 -18.15
C LEU A 237 11.63 -7.01 -18.43
N VAL A 238 10.37 -7.44 -18.31
CA VAL A 238 9.19 -6.55 -18.46
C VAL A 238 9.23 -5.42 -17.44
N LEU A 239 9.55 -5.72 -16.18
CA LEU A 239 9.72 -4.73 -15.13
C LEU A 239 10.82 -3.71 -15.47
N SER A 240 11.99 -4.19 -15.92
CA SER A 240 13.11 -3.33 -16.31
C SER A 240 12.73 -2.42 -17.48
N ILE A 241 12.05 -2.95 -18.51
CA ILE A 241 11.55 -2.16 -19.63
C ILE A 241 10.55 -1.12 -19.15
N PHE A 242 9.58 -1.51 -18.33
CA PHE A 242 8.55 -0.61 -17.81
C PHE A 242 9.16 0.56 -17.03
N ILE A 243 10.09 0.28 -16.11
CA ILE A 243 10.82 1.31 -15.35
C ILE A 243 11.65 2.20 -16.29
N THR A 244 12.34 1.62 -17.28
CA THR A 244 13.16 2.40 -18.22
C THR A 244 12.31 3.33 -19.08
N VAL A 245 11.19 2.85 -19.60
CA VAL A 245 10.25 3.66 -20.40
C VAL A 245 9.62 4.76 -19.56
N ALA A 246 9.20 4.45 -18.33
CA ALA A 246 8.70 5.43 -17.38
C ALA A 246 9.75 6.52 -17.09
N TYR A 247 11.00 6.13 -16.83
CA TYR A 247 12.10 7.06 -16.61
C TYR A 247 12.34 7.98 -17.83
N MET A 248 12.30 7.44 -19.05
CA MET A 248 12.39 8.25 -20.27
C MET A 248 11.22 9.21 -20.44
N MET A 249 9.99 8.77 -20.14
CA MET A 249 8.78 9.60 -20.17
C MET A 249 8.85 10.74 -19.14
N THR A 250 9.42 10.50 -17.97
CA THR A 250 9.58 11.51 -16.91
C THR A 250 10.37 12.72 -17.37
N TRP A 251 11.43 12.55 -18.16
CA TRP A 251 12.27 13.67 -18.56
C TRP A 251 11.66 14.49 -19.70
N SER A 252 10.88 13.86 -20.58
CA SER A 252 10.37 14.51 -21.81
C SER A 252 8.91 14.94 -21.71
N PHE A 253 8.03 14.09 -21.21
CA PHE A 253 6.57 14.25 -21.30
C PHE A 253 5.99 14.91 -20.03
N ILE A 254 6.35 14.42 -18.85
CA ILE A 254 5.71 14.83 -17.57
C ILE A 254 5.82 16.32 -17.28
N PRO A 255 6.99 16.98 -17.37
CA PRO A 255 7.12 18.39 -17.03
C PRO A 255 6.34 19.27 -18.01
N ARG A 256 6.29 18.87 -19.30
CA ARG A 256 5.52 19.58 -20.33
C ARG A 256 4.02 19.41 -20.13
N PHE A 257 3.58 18.20 -19.85
CA PHE A 257 2.17 17.87 -19.59
C PHE A 257 1.66 18.60 -18.35
N LEU A 258 2.36 18.52 -17.22
CA LEU A 258 1.97 19.19 -15.97
C LEU A 258 1.99 20.71 -16.12
N LYS A 259 3.02 21.28 -16.76
CA LYS A 259 3.08 22.72 -17.01
C LYS A 259 1.92 23.21 -17.89
N LEU A 260 1.61 22.48 -18.97
CA LEU A 260 0.47 22.76 -19.83
C LEU A 260 -0.84 22.69 -19.04
N MET A 261 -0.98 21.69 -18.17
CA MET A 261 -2.19 21.55 -17.37
C MET A 261 -2.36 22.69 -16.38
N ILE A 262 -1.31 23.07 -15.66
CA ILE A 262 -1.34 24.23 -14.76
C ILE A 262 -1.68 25.52 -15.53
N GLN A 263 -1.09 25.73 -16.71
CA GLN A 263 -1.38 26.90 -17.55
C GLN A 263 -2.84 26.96 -18.00
N LEU A 264 -3.45 25.82 -18.33
CA LEU A 264 -4.86 25.74 -18.70
C LEU A 264 -5.80 25.78 -17.47
N SER A 265 -5.31 25.41 -16.30
CA SER A 265 -6.04 25.36 -15.02
C SER A 265 -6.00 26.69 -14.24
N SER A 266 -5.66 27.81 -14.91
CA SER A 266 -5.35 29.12 -14.30
C SER A 266 -6.45 29.72 -13.38
N GLN A 267 -7.67 29.17 -13.37
CA GLN A 267 -8.75 29.62 -12.48
C GLN A 267 -9.34 28.54 -11.56
N THR A 268 -9.30 27.26 -11.92
CA THR A 268 -9.84 26.16 -11.10
C THR A 268 -8.85 25.00 -11.09
N ASN A 269 -8.39 24.54 -9.92
CA ASN A 269 -7.46 23.40 -9.78
C ASN A 269 -8.06 22.04 -10.18
N GLU A 270 -9.35 22.02 -10.57
CA GLU A 270 -10.12 20.82 -10.89
C GLU A 270 -9.54 20.06 -12.10
N LEU A 271 -9.17 20.78 -13.16
CA LEU A 271 -8.62 20.15 -14.37
C LEU A 271 -7.26 19.52 -14.10
N TYR A 272 -6.42 20.18 -13.31
CA TYR A 272 -5.14 19.64 -12.88
C TYR A 272 -5.28 18.41 -11.99
N GLN A 273 -6.20 18.43 -11.01
CA GLN A 273 -6.50 17.29 -10.17
C GLN A 273 -6.97 16.08 -11.00
N LEU A 274 -7.89 16.31 -11.94
CA LEU A 274 -8.38 15.27 -12.84
C LEU A 274 -7.24 14.71 -13.72
N ALA A 275 -6.36 15.57 -14.24
CA ALA A 275 -5.22 15.16 -15.04
C ALA A 275 -4.22 14.30 -14.24
N ALA A 276 -3.93 14.67 -13.00
CA ALA A 276 -3.06 13.90 -12.11
C ALA A 276 -3.66 12.52 -11.78
N VAL A 277 -4.96 12.47 -11.46
CA VAL A 277 -5.69 11.22 -11.22
C VAL A 277 -5.72 10.35 -12.48
N ALA A 278 -6.05 10.92 -13.63
CA ALA A 278 -6.09 10.19 -14.91
C ALA A 278 -4.72 9.62 -15.26
N PHE A 279 -3.65 10.40 -15.07
CA PHE A 279 -2.27 9.94 -15.28
C PHE A 279 -1.91 8.77 -14.36
N CYS A 280 -2.24 8.87 -13.07
CA CYS A 280 -2.06 7.79 -12.10
C CYS A 280 -2.79 6.51 -12.54
N LEU A 281 -4.08 6.61 -12.88
CA LEU A 281 -4.89 5.47 -13.29
C LEU A 281 -4.43 4.85 -14.61
N LEU A 282 -4.00 5.67 -15.57
CA LEU A 282 -3.44 5.20 -16.86
C LEU A 282 -2.17 4.38 -16.65
N LEU A 283 -1.26 4.84 -15.80
CA LEU A 283 -0.03 4.10 -15.49
C LEU A 283 -0.28 2.84 -14.66
N ALA A 284 -1.21 2.91 -13.70
CA ALA A 284 -1.66 1.73 -12.96
C ALA A 284 -2.21 0.66 -13.92
N TRP A 285 -3.13 1.05 -14.81
CA TRP A 285 -3.72 0.15 -15.80
C TRP A 285 -2.69 -0.39 -16.80
N CYS A 286 -1.76 0.45 -17.27
CA CYS A 286 -0.66 0.01 -18.13
C CYS A 286 0.22 -1.05 -17.45
N SER A 287 0.55 -0.86 -16.17
CA SER A 287 1.34 -1.81 -15.39
C SER A 287 0.63 -3.14 -15.19
N ASP A 288 -0.67 -3.10 -14.91
CA ASP A 288 -1.49 -4.31 -14.76
C ASP A 288 -1.66 -5.06 -16.09
N TYR A 289 -1.84 -4.33 -17.21
CA TYR A 289 -1.87 -4.91 -18.55
C TYR A 289 -0.57 -5.64 -18.91
N LEU A 290 0.58 -5.16 -18.42
CA LEU A 290 1.88 -5.81 -18.58
C LEU A 290 2.10 -7.00 -17.63
N GLY A 291 1.13 -7.31 -16.76
CA GLY A 291 1.20 -8.42 -15.81
C GLY A 291 2.05 -8.14 -14.58
N LEU A 292 2.28 -6.87 -14.25
CA LEU A 292 3.00 -6.46 -13.04
C LEU A 292 1.99 -6.30 -11.89
N SER A 293 1.52 -5.08 -11.65
CA SER A 293 0.50 -4.79 -10.63
C SER A 293 -0.01 -3.35 -10.76
N LEU A 294 -1.28 -3.11 -10.43
CA LEU A 294 -1.85 -1.76 -10.33
C LEU A 294 -1.04 -0.90 -9.34
N GLU A 295 -0.61 -1.53 -8.25
CA GLU A 295 0.17 -0.95 -7.16
C GLU A 295 1.48 -0.34 -7.65
N LEU A 296 2.27 -1.12 -8.39
CA LEU A 296 3.53 -0.66 -8.97
C LEU A 296 3.33 0.51 -9.94
N GLY A 297 2.34 0.42 -10.83
CA GLY A 297 2.08 1.47 -11.82
C GLY A 297 1.67 2.79 -11.15
N SER A 298 0.83 2.72 -10.12
CA SER A 298 0.42 3.89 -9.33
C SER A 298 1.58 4.51 -8.54
N PHE A 299 2.41 3.69 -7.90
CA PHE A 299 3.62 4.15 -7.22
C PHE A 299 4.60 4.82 -8.20
N LEU A 300 4.83 4.19 -9.36
CA LEU A 300 5.72 4.73 -10.38
C LEU A 300 5.19 6.05 -10.93
N ALA A 301 3.88 6.18 -11.15
CA ALA A 301 3.26 7.44 -11.54
C ALA A 301 3.58 8.58 -10.55
N GLY A 302 3.51 8.28 -9.24
CA GLY A 302 3.89 9.23 -8.20
C GLY A 302 5.37 9.59 -8.28
N VAL A 303 6.25 8.59 -8.41
CA VAL A 303 7.71 8.80 -8.54
C VAL A 303 8.05 9.65 -9.76
N MET A 304 7.38 9.43 -10.90
CA MET A 304 7.58 10.23 -12.11
C MET A 304 7.24 11.71 -11.92
N ILE A 305 6.21 12.02 -11.12
CA ILE A 305 5.83 13.40 -10.80
C ILE A 305 6.75 13.97 -9.70
N SER A 306 7.18 13.14 -8.75
CA SER A 306 8.05 13.53 -7.62
C SER A 306 9.38 14.16 -8.04
N THR A 307 9.87 13.82 -9.23
CA THR A 307 11.11 14.37 -9.80
C THR A 307 10.92 15.75 -10.45
N THR A 308 9.69 16.26 -10.49
CA THR A 308 9.36 17.59 -11.02
C THR A 308 9.06 18.58 -9.90
N ASP A 309 9.14 19.88 -10.19
CA ASP A 309 8.83 20.95 -9.22
C ASP A 309 7.35 20.97 -8.78
N PHE A 310 6.48 20.19 -9.44
CA PHE A 310 5.04 20.15 -9.19
C PHE A 310 4.61 19.07 -8.17
N ALA A 311 5.56 18.31 -7.59
CA ALA A 311 5.27 17.20 -6.70
C ALA A 311 4.39 17.60 -5.50
N HIS A 312 4.77 18.67 -4.79
CA HIS A 312 4.04 19.16 -3.63
C HIS A 312 2.62 19.62 -3.99
N HIS A 313 2.48 20.36 -5.10
CA HIS A 313 1.18 20.81 -5.57
C HIS A 313 0.28 19.64 -5.98
N THR A 314 0.83 18.62 -6.64
CA THR A 314 0.09 17.40 -6.99
C THR A 314 -0.42 16.68 -5.74
N LEU A 315 0.43 16.57 -4.72
CA LEU A 315 0.09 15.89 -3.47
C LEU A 315 -1.07 16.58 -2.76
N GLU A 316 -1.03 17.91 -2.63
CA GLU A 316 -2.11 18.71 -2.03
C GLU A 316 -3.46 18.48 -2.74
N GLN A 317 -3.45 18.38 -4.07
CA GLN A 317 -4.69 18.17 -4.85
C GLN A 317 -5.24 16.74 -4.72
N VAL A 318 -4.37 15.74 -4.56
CA VAL A 318 -4.79 14.33 -4.49
C VAL A 318 -5.00 13.84 -3.06
N GLU A 319 -4.55 14.59 -2.05
CA GLU A 319 -4.65 14.25 -0.63
C GLU A 319 -6.08 13.91 -0.18
N ALA A 320 -7.08 14.70 -0.57
CA ALA A 320 -8.47 14.44 -0.17
C ALA A 320 -9.00 13.11 -0.76
N ILE A 321 -8.68 12.83 -2.03
CA ILE A 321 -9.04 11.59 -2.72
C ILE A 321 -8.33 10.41 -2.05
N ARG A 322 -7.02 10.53 -1.84
CA ARG A 322 -6.19 9.55 -1.13
C ARG A 322 -6.80 9.21 0.23
N ASN A 323 -7.10 10.21 1.05
CA ASN A 323 -7.58 10.00 2.42
C ASN A 323 -8.94 9.27 2.46
N LEU A 324 -9.87 9.65 1.57
CA LEU A 324 -11.17 8.99 1.46
C LEU A 324 -11.03 7.53 1.05
N PHE A 325 -10.31 7.26 -0.04
CA PHE A 325 -10.17 5.90 -0.55
C PHE A 325 -9.27 5.03 0.34
N ALA A 326 -8.27 5.60 1.02
CA ALA A 326 -7.49 4.88 2.03
C ALA A 326 -8.35 4.43 3.21
N ALA A 327 -9.30 5.25 3.67
CA ALA A 327 -10.24 4.86 4.70
C ALA A 327 -11.16 3.72 4.23
N LEU A 328 -11.68 3.80 3.00
CA LEU A 328 -12.45 2.72 2.37
C LEU A 328 -11.63 1.42 2.27
N PHE A 329 -10.38 1.51 1.84
CA PHE A 329 -9.46 0.38 1.74
C PHE A 329 -9.21 -0.30 3.09
N LEU A 330 -8.85 0.47 4.11
CA LEU A 330 -8.58 -0.05 5.44
C LEU A 330 -9.83 -0.65 6.10
N ALA A 331 -10.98 -0.01 5.91
CA ALA A 331 -12.25 -0.56 6.38
C ALA A 331 -12.60 -1.85 5.62
N SER A 332 -12.36 -1.92 4.31
CA SER A 332 -12.59 -3.12 3.52
C SER A 332 -11.74 -4.31 3.97
N ILE A 333 -10.43 -4.09 4.19
CA ILE A 333 -9.55 -5.10 4.80
C ILE A 333 -10.07 -5.50 6.18
N GLY A 334 -10.54 -4.53 6.96
CA GLY A 334 -11.16 -4.76 8.26
C GLY A 334 -12.28 -5.82 8.19
N MET A 335 -13.12 -5.79 7.15
CA MET A 335 -14.23 -6.74 7.00
C MET A 335 -13.78 -8.20 6.89
N LEU A 336 -12.56 -8.45 6.40
CA LEU A 336 -11.96 -9.78 6.31
C LEU A 336 -11.51 -10.31 7.68
N ILE A 337 -11.38 -9.44 8.68
CA ILE A 337 -10.98 -9.80 10.04
C ILE A 337 -12.19 -10.26 10.83
N HIS A 338 -12.21 -11.54 11.18
CA HIS A 338 -13.20 -12.07 12.11
C HIS A 338 -12.86 -11.68 13.55
N PHE A 339 -13.70 -10.87 14.19
CA PHE A 339 -13.54 -10.47 15.59
C PHE A 339 -13.35 -11.68 16.53
N LYS A 340 -14.09 -12.77 16.27
CA LYS A 340 -13.99 -14.02 17.03
C LYS A 340 -12.63 -14.71 16.89
N PHE A 341 -11.99 -14.63 15.73
CA PHE A 341 -10.64 -15.15 15.54
C PHE A 341 -9.63 -14.34 16.37
N LEU A 342 -9.75 -13.01 16.36
CA LEU A 342 -8.87 -12.12 17.12
C LEU A 342 -8.97 -12.40 18.63
N TRP A 343 -10.20 -12.60 19.13
CA TRP A 343 -10.43 -12.89 20.55
C TRP A 343 -9.91 -14.28 20.95
N ASN A 344 -10.15 -15.30 20.12
CA ASN A 344 -9.73 -16.67 20.40
C ASN A 344 -8.21 -16.88 20.33
N HIS A 345 -7.50 -16.03 19.59
CA HIS A 345 -6.05 -16.11 19.38
C HIS A 345 -5.30 -14.89 19.90
N VAL A 346 -5.88 -14.17 20.87
CA VAL A 346 -5.28 -12.96 21.44
C VAL A 346 -3.93 -13.24 22.08
N ASP A 347 -3.75 -14.42 22.65
CA ASP A 347 -2.51 -14.94 23.22
C ASP A 347 -1.41 -15.08 22.16
N ILE A 348 -1.73 -15.71 21.03
CA ILE A 348 -0.79 -15.89 19.92
C ILE A 348 -0.46 -14.55 19.26
N LEU A 349 -1.46 -13.68 19.08
CA LEU A 349 -1.28 -12.35 18.51
C LEU A 349 -0.40 -11.46 19.39
N LEU A 350 -0.64 -11.46 20.70
CA LEU A 350 0.17 -10.70 21.63
C LEU A 350 1.61 -11.22 21.67
N ALA A 351 1.78 -12.55 21.70
CA ALA A 351 3.11 -13.17 21.61
C ALA A 351 3.82 -12.81 20.29
N ALA A 352 3.09 -12.80 19.17
CA ALA A 352 3.63 -12.42 17.86
C ALA A 352 4.04 -10.95 17.83
N VAL A 353 3.24 -10.03 18.36
CA VAL A 353 3.59 -8.60 18.44
C VAL A 353 4.84 -8.39 19.30
N ILE A 354 4.91 -9.02 20.48
CA ILE A 354 6.07 -8.94 21.36
C ILE A 354 7.32 -9.49 20.65
N LEU A 355 7.19 -10.65 20.00
CA LEU A 355 8.27 -11.26 19.23
C LEU A 355 8.76 -10.33 18.12
N VAL A 356 7.85 -9.76 17.33
CA VAL A 356 8.19 -8.82 16.24
C VAL A 356 8.92 -7.61 16.80
N ILE A 357 8.41 -6.99 17.87
CA ILE A 357 9.05 -5.82 18.49
C ILE A 357 10.47 -6.18 18.95
N ILE A 358 10.63 -7.28 19.67
CA ILE A 358 11.93 -7.70 20.22
C ILE A 358 12.91 -8.01 19.09
N VAL A 359 12.54 -8.88 18.15
CA VAL A 359 13.41 -9.29 17.04
C VAL A 359 13.79 -8.09 16.19
N LYS A 360 12.83 -7.20 15.88
CA LYS A 360 13.08 -6.01 15.06
C LYS A 360 13.95 -4.99 15.76
N SER A 361 13.73 -4.74 17.04
CA SER A 361 14.65 -3.91 17.82
C SER A 361 16.06 -4.49 17.82
N ILE A 362 16.23 -5.80 18.05
CA ILE A 362 17.56 -6.44 18.07
C ILE A 362 18.26 -6.32 16.72
N VAL A 363 17.58 -6.70 15.62
CA VAL A 363 18.14 -6.67 14.27
C VAL A 363 18.53 -5.26 13.88
N ILE A 364 17.64 -4.28 14.07
CA ILE A 364 17.91 -2.89 13.70
C ILE A 364 19.02 -2.30 14.57
N THR A 365 19.02 -2.54 15.89
CA THR A 365 20.10 -2.10 16.77
C THR A 365 21.44 -2.71 16.37
N ALA A 366 21.48 -4.00 16.00
CA ALA A 366 22.71 -4.65 15.52
C ALA A 366 23.22 -4.01 14.22
N VAL A 367 22.33 -3.75 13.27
CA VAL A 367 22.65 -3.07 12.01
C VAL A 367 23.20 -1.67 12.27
N ILE A 368 22.50 -0.83 13.02
CA ILE A 368 22.95 0.54 13.28
C ILE A 368 24.28 0.57 14.05
N LYS A 369 24.48 -0.38 14.98
CA LYS A 369 25.75 -0.54 15.70
C LYS A 369 26.90 -0.93 14.77
N SER A 370 26.68 -1.77 13.76
CA SER A 370 27.74 -2.17 12.82
C SER A 370 28.24 -1.00 11.96
N PHE A 371 27.46 0.08 11.85
CA PHE A 371 27.88 1.32 11.18
C PHE A 371 28.59 2.31 12.11
N GLY A 372 28.97 1.91 13.33
CA GLY A 372 29.79 2.72 14.23
C GLY A 372 29.03 3.73 15.11
N TYR A 373 27.70 3.65 15.14
CA TYR A 373 26.89 4.49 16.03
C TYR A 373 26.92 4.00 17.48
N SER A 374 26.76 4.93 18.42
CA SER A 374 26.68 4.59 19.85
C SER A 374 25.55 3.59 20.11
N ILE A 375 25.76 2.67 21.08
CA ILE A 375 24.76 1.67 21.44
C ILE A 375 23.42 2.30 21.89
N ARG A 376 23.48 3.48 22.52
CA ARG A 376 22.29 4.26 22.91
C ARG A 376 21.49 4.72 21.68
N THR A 377 22.17 5.29 20.68
CA THR A 377 21.55 5.69 19.42
C THR A 377 20.95 4.48 18.71
N ALA A 378 21.72 3.40 18.55
CA ALA A 378 21.29 2.19 17.87
C ALA A 378 20.06 1.55 18.54
N PHE A 379 20.01 1.56 19.87
CA PHE A 379 18.86 1.06 20.65
C PHE A 379 17.61 1.93 20.46
N ILE A 380 17.74 3.26 20.52
CA ILE A 380 16.61 4.17 20.29
C ILE A 380 16.05 4.01 18.88
N VAL A 381 16.92 3.91 17.87
CA VAL A 381 16.50 3.69 16.47
C VAL A 381 15.79 2.33 16.33
N GLY A 382 16.36 1.27 16.91
CA GLY A 382 15.76 -0.07 16.86
C GLY A 382 14.39 -0.16 17.51
N LEU A 383 14.18 0.54 18.64
CA LEU A 383 12.87 0.58 19.30
C LEU A 383 11.87 1.50 18.59
N SER A 384 12.35 2.57 17.94
CA SER A 384 11.51 3.49 17.17
C SER A 384 11.01 2.89 15.86
N LEU A 385 11.71 1.90 15.29
CA LEU A 385 11.35 1.22 14.05
C LEU A 385 10.72 -0.16 14.29
N ALA A 386 10.47 -0.55 15.55
CA ALA A 386 10.08 -1.91 15.92
C ALA A 386 8.68 -2.34 15.43
N GLN A 387 7.85 -1.39 15.00
CA GLN A 387 6.45 -1.62 14.69
C GLN A 387 6.25 -1.92 13.21
N ILE A 388 5.13 -2.54 12.86
CA ILE A 388 4.77 -2.83 11.48
C ILE A 388 4.04 -1.61 10.88
N GLY A 389 4.39 -1.24 9.65
CA GLY A 389 3.79 -0.10 8.94
C GLY A 389 2.38 -0.32 8.40
N GLU A 390 1.63 0.77 8.16
CA GLU A 390 0.28 0.68 7.56
C GLU A 390 0.28 0.10 6.14
N PHE A 391 1.33 0.37 5.35
CA PHE A 391 1.47 -0.18 4.00
C PHE A 391 1.66 -1.71 3.98
N ALA A 392 1.97 -2.30 5.13
CA ALA A 392 2.03 -3.75 5.29
C ALA A 392 0.65 -4.39 5.04
N PHE A 393 -0.46 -3.71 5.36
CA PHE A 393 -1.81 -4.18 5.04
C PHE A 393 -2.01 -4.36 3.52
N VAL A 394 -1.50 -3.40 2.75
CA VAL A 394 -1.56 -3.43 1.29
C VAL A 394 -0.73 -4.58 0.74
N LEU A 395 0.53 -4.70 1.19
CA LEU A 395 1.42 -5.78 0.77
C LEU A 395 0.84 -7.17 1.09
N LEU A 396 0.27 -7.32 2.28
CA LEU A 396 -0.34 -8.57 2.74
C LEU A 396 -1.59 -8.94 1.94
N SER A 397 -2.45 -7.97 1.64
CA SER A 397 -3.63 -8.17 0.78
C SER A 397 -3.21 -8.67 -0.61
N ARG A 398 -2.23 -8.01 -1.23
CA ARG A 398 -1.74 -8.40 -2.56
C ARG A 398 -1.09 -9.79 -2.55
N ALA A 399 -0.32 -10.12 -1.53
CA ALA A 399 0.31 -11.44 -1.41
C ALA A 399 -0.71 -12.58 -1.24
N SER A 400 -1.81 -12.33 -0.54
CA SER A 400 -2.94 -13.27 -0.43
C SER A 400 -3.58 -13.53 -1.80
N HIS A 401 -3.79 -12.49 -2.60
CA HIS A 401 -4.34 -12.61 -3.95
C HIS A 401 -3.44 -13.43 -4.91
N HIS A 402 -2.13 -13.44 -4.68
CA HIS A 402 -1.18 -14.29 -5.42
C HIS A 402 -0.98 -15.68 -4.79
N HIS A 403 -1.80 -16.07 -3.81
CA HIS A 403 -1.70 -17.33 -3.07
C HIS A 403 -0.31 -17.61 -2.47
N LEU A 404 0.43 -16.55 -2.16
CA LEU A 404 1.78 -16.64 -1.59
C LEU A 404 1.74 -17.08 -0.12
N ILE A 405 0.65 -16.76 0.58
CA ILE A 405 0.46 -16.98 2.01
C ILE A 405 -0.85 -17.73 2.24
N GLY A 406 -0.84 -18.71 3.14
CA GLY A 406 -2.07 -19.42 3.52
C GLY A 406 -3.03 -18.55 4.35
N GLY A 407 -4.34 -18.82 4.26
CA GLY A 407 -5.37 -17.99 4.91
C GLY A 407 -5.21 -17.81 6.42
N LYS A 408 -4.71 -18.82 7.14
CA LYS A 408 -4.42 -18.71 8.58
C LYS A 408 -3.29 -17.73 8.88
N MET A 409 -2.21 -17.79 8.09
CA MET A 409 -1.06 -16.91 8.23
C MET A 409 -1.42 -15.48 7.82
N TYR A 410 -2.25 -15.31 6.78
CA TYR A 410 -2.82 -14.02 6.40
C TYR A 410 -3.57 -13.37 7.58
N LEU A 411 -4.51 -14.07 8.21
CA LEU A 411 -5.26 -13.55 9.37
C LEU A 411 -4.34 -13.24 10.57
N LEU A 412 -3.33 -14.07 10.81
CA LEU A 412 -2.37 -13.87 11.91
C LEU A 412 -1.52 -12.61 11.67
N LEU A 413 -0.93 -12.45 10.49
CA LEU A 413 -0.13 -11.29 10.13
C LEU A 413 -0.97 -10.01 10.14
N LEU A 414 -2.20 -10.10 9.64
CA LEU A 414 -3.15 -8.98 9.61
C LEU A 414 -3.48 -8.49 11.03
N GLY A 415 -3.83 -9.42 11.93
CA GLY A 415 -4.06 -9.11 13.34
C GLY A 415 -2.81 -8.60 14.06
N THR A 416 -1.64 -9.16 13.74
CA THR A 416 -0.35 -8.74 14.32
C THR A 416 -0.02 -7.31 13.92
N THR A 417 -0.23 -6.91 12.66
CA THR A 417 -0.03 -5.52 12.21
C THR A 417 -0.99 -4.56 12.88
N ALA A 418 -2.29 -4.92 12.94
CA ALA A 418 -3.29 -4.08 13.59
C ALA A 418 -2.96 -3.86 15.08
N LEU A 419 -2.62 -4.93 15.80
CA LEU A 419 -2.23 -4.86 17.21
C LEU A 419 -0.90 -4.11 17.38
N SER A 420 0.07 -4.32 16.48
CA SER A 420 1.35 -3.59 16.49
C SER A 420 1.13 -2.08 16.42
N LEU A 421 0.28 -1.59 15.51
CA LEU A 421 -0.05 -0.17 15.38
C LEU A 421 -0.71 0.42 16.64
N VAL A 422 -1.58 -0.34 17.31
CA VAL A 422 -2.18 0.06 18.60
C VAL A 422 -1.14 0.14 19.71
N THR A 423 -0.16 -0.78 19.71
CA THR A 423 0.92 -0.77 20.71
C THR A 423 1.98 0.31 20.45
N THR A 424 2.08 0.85 19.24
CA THR A 424 3.12 1.83 18.86
C THR A 424 3.21 3.04 19.80
N PRO A 425 2.11 3.79 20.08
CA PRO A 425 2.17 4.93 20.99
C PRO A 425 2.66 4.57 22.39
N LEU A 426 2.35 3.36 22.86
CA LEU A 426 2.79 2.87 24.17
C LEU A 426 4.30 2.62 24.17
N ILE A 427 4.84 2.02 23.10
CA ILE A 427 6.28 1.80 22.93
C ILE A 427 7.02 3.14 22.99
N PHE A 428 6.55 4.17 22.29
CA PHE A 428 7.18 5.50 22.29
C PHE A 428 7.20 6.19 23.67
N LYS A 429 6.18 5.93 24.51
CA LYS A 429 6.15 6.36 25.91
C LYS A 429 7.12 5.56 26.79
N LEU A 430 7.38 4.29 26.46
CA LEU A 430 8.31 3.41 27.16
C LEU A 430 9.78 3.67 26.82
N ILE A 431 10.11 4.16 25.62
CA ILE A 431 11.50 4.45 25.19
C ILE A 431 12.31 5.20 26.27
N PRO A 432 11.88 6.37 26.80
CA PRO A 432 12.67 7.09 27.80
C PRO A 432 12.89 6.27 29.07
N VAL A 433 11.86 5.56 29.56
CA VAL A 433 11.95 4.73 30.77
C VAL A 433 12.95 3.60 30.58
N VAL A 434 12.90 2.90 29.44
CA VAL A 434 13.82 1.80 29.13
C VAL A 434 15.25 2.31 28.95
N THR A 435 15.44 3.46 28.31
CA THR A 435 16.79 4.06 28.18
C THR A 435 17.37 4.49 29.52
N GLN A 436 16.56 5.07 30.43
CA GLN A 436 16.99 5.42 31.78
C GLN A 436 17.34 4.18 32.61
N LEU A 437 16.52 3.13 32.52
CA LEU A 437 16.80 1.85 33.17
C LEU A 437 18.08 1.22 32.63
N GLY A 438 18.33 1.29 31.33
CA GLY A 438 19.58 0.81 30.71
C GLY A 438 20.82 1.60 31.16
N ILE A 439 20.67 2.91 31.39
CA ILE A 439 21.74 3.74 31.97
C ILE A 439 22.00 3.32 33.42
N LEU A 440 20.94 3.09 34.20
CA LEU A 440 21.02 2.63 35.59
C LEU A 440 21.68 1.24 35.70
N MET A 441 21.37 0.33 34.78
CA MET A 441 21.95 -1.00 34.69
C MET A 441 23.35 -1.02 34.02
N ARG A 442 23.96 0.15 33.75
CA ARG A 442 25.27 0.32 33.07
C ARG A 442 25.36 -0.33 31.68
N TRP A 443 24.24 -0.58 31.01
CA TRP A 443 24.22 -1.02 29.61
C TRP A 443 24.61 0.11 28.65
N PHE A 444 24.48 1.36 29.08
CA PHE A 444 24.88 2.55 28.35
C PHE A 444 25.88 3.38 29.16
N PRO A 445 26.92 3.96 28.54
CA PRO A 445 27.79 4.93 29.22
C PRO A 445 27.00 6.19 29.64
N SER A 446 27.31 6.74 30.82
CA SER A 446 26.69 7.98 31.32
C SER A 446 27.04 9.19 30.44
N GLU A 447 26.18 10.22 30.46
CA GLU A 447 26.28 11.43 29.61
C GLU A 447 27.64 12.15 29.65
N SER A 448 28.45 11.92 30.68
CA SER A 448 29.83 12.41 30.79
C SER A 448 30.84 11.83 29.77
N GLY A 449 30.55 10.68 29.13
CA GLY A 449 31.45 10.07 28.14
C GLY A 449 31.25 10.54 26.70
N VAL A 450 30.05 11.01 26.35
CA VAL A 450 29.65 11.33 24.97
C VAL A 450 30.26 12.65 24.48
N GLN A 451 30.53 13.59 25.38
CA GLN A 451 31.23 14.84 25.03
C GLN A 451 32.68 14.58 24.54
N ASN A 452 33.36 13.55 25.04
CA ASN A 452 34.70 13.17 24.58
C ASN A 452 34.72 12.36 23.27
N GLU A 453 33.66 11.63 22.93
CA GLU A 453 33.55 10.96 21.61
C GLU A 453 33.18 11.95 20.50
N SER A 454 32.36 12.96 20.81
CA SER A 454 31.96 14.00 19.85
C SER A 454 33.10 14.94 19.42
N SER A 455 34.18 15.02 20.21
CA SER A 455 35.40 15.74 19.83
C SER A 455 36.34 14.87 18.98
N HIS A 456 36.35 13.55 19.17
CA HIS A 456 37.20 12.64 18.40
C HIS A 456 36.61 12.30 17.02
N ASN A 457 35.29 12.12 16.92
CA ASN A 457 34.62 11.84 15.63
C ASN A 457 34.47 13.07 14.72
N ARG A 458 34.55 14.30 15.26
CA ARG A 458 34.61 15.52 14.42
C ARG A 458 35.85 15.56 13.53
N GLY A 459 36.97 14.97 13.97
CA GLY A 459 38.19 14.89 13.17
C GLY A 459 38.07 14.03 11.91
N TRP A 460 37.17 13.02 11.92
CA TRP A 460 36.92 12.15 10.78
C TRP A 460 35.82 12.68 9.85
N SER A 461 34.80 13.36 10.39
CA SER A 461 33.78 14.00 9.56
C SER A 461 34.38 15.14 8.75
N ASP A 462 35.20 16.00 9.37
CA ASP A 462 35.71 17.19 8.67
C ASP A 462 36.67 16.81 7.53
N GLN A 463 37.47 15.75 7.67
CA GLN A 463 38.35 15.28 6.59
C GLN A 463 37.59 14.60 5.43
N ALA A 464 36.44 13.95 5.70
CA ALA A 464 35.62 13.35 4.66
C ALA A 464 34.78 14.38 3.88
N TRP A 465 34.38 15.48 4.53
CA TRP A 465 33.60 16.56 3.89
C TRP A 465 34.45 17.52 3.03
N PHE A 466 35.74 17.71 3.34
CA PHE A 466 36.63 18.57 2.54
C PHE A 466 37.32 17.87 1.35
N ALA A 467 37.21 16.54 1.24
CA ALA A 467 37.84 15.79 0.14
C ALA A 467 36.98 15.71 -1.14
N SER A 468 35.78 16.30 -1.16
CA SER A 468 34.86 16.26 -2.31
C SER A 468 34.25 17.63 -2.68
N SER A 469 35.00 18.71 -2.48
CA SER A 469 34.69 20.03 -3.05
C SER A 469 35.23 20.17 -4.47
#